data_AF-A0A353EVW6-F1
#
_entry.id   AF-A0A353EVW6-F1
#
_cell.length_a   1.000
_cell.length_b   1.000
_cell.length_c   1.000
_cell.angle_alpha   90.00
_cell.angle_beta   90.00
_cell.angle_gamma   90.00
#
_symmetry.space_group_name_H-M   'P 1'
#
loop_
_entity.id
_entity.type
_entity.pdbx_description
1 polymer ?
#
loop_
_entity_poly.entity_id
_entity_poly.type
_entity_poly.pdbx_seq_one_letter_code
_entity_poly.pdbx_strand_id
1 'polypeptide(L)' 'MYYEDLRALYEGSRSCRAFYCSLNMQMQERLAEWGGSIHNAEELHRAVEQIAVQLRNEKNAEWGEQIIRPL' A
#
# COMPACT_ATOMS: atom_id res chain seq x y z
N MET A 1 -0.58 22.15 -2.40
CA MET A 1 0.57 21.69 -3.21
C MET A 1 0.11 20.44 -3.93
N TYR A 2 0.19 20.41 -5.26
CA TYR A 2 -0.30 19.30 -6.08
C TYR A 2 0.92 18.62 -6.71
N TYR A 3 1.04 17.31 -6.54
CA TYR A 3 2.12 16.50 -7.12
C TYR A 3 1.52 15.64 -8.21
N GLU A 4 2.13 15.57 -9.40
CA GLU A 4 1.53 14.88 -10.56
C GLU A 4 1.44 13.36 -10.35
N ASP A 5 2.38 12.80 -9.60
CA ASP A 5 2.47 11.37 -9.32
C ASP A 5 3.18 11.10 -7.98
N LEU A 6 3.16 9.82 -7.57
CA LEU A 6 3.77 9.35 -6.32
C LEU A 6 5.27 9.65 -6.25
N ARG A 7 6.00 9.62 -7.37
CA ARG A 7 7.43 9.94 -7.40
C ARG A 7 7.65 11.43 -7.18
N ALA A 8 6.87 12.30 -7.81
CA ALA A 8 6.91 13.74 -7.55
C ALA A 8 6.58 14.05 -6.07
N LEU A 9 5.60 13.36 -5.50
CA LEU A 9 5.26 13.44 -4.08
C LEU A 9 6.41 12.96 -3.18
N TYR A 10 7.04 11.84 -3.53
CA TYR A 10 8.17 11.26 -2.79
C TYR A 10 9.41 12.17 -2.83
N GLU A 11 9.72 12.76 -3.98
CA GLU A 11 10.86 13.66 -4.14
C GLU A 11 10.60 15.03 -3.50
N GLY A 12 9.37 15.54 -3.59
CA GLY A 12 8.99 16.88 -3.12
C GLY A 12 8.55 16.97 -1.66
N SER A 13 8.10 15.87 -1.04
CA SER A 13 7.61 15.85 0.34
C SER A 13 8.42 14.91 1.23
N ARG A 14 9.21 15.51 2.14
CA ARG A 14 10.02 14.76 3.13
C ARG A 14 9.18 13.82 4.01
N SER A 15 8.00 14.25 4.43
CA SER A 15 7.12 13.44 5.29
C SER A 15 6.53 12.25 4.54
N CYS A 16 6.11 12.43 3.28
CA CYS A 16 5.60 11.34 2.44
C CYS A 16 6.69 10.32 2.14
N ARG A 17 7.90 10.77 1.84
CA ARG A 17 9.06 9.90 1.67
C ARG A 17 9.40 9.11 2.92
N ALA A 18 9.47 9.77 4.08
CA ALA A 18 9.74 9.08 5.34
C ALA A 18 8.67 8.03 5.66
N PHE A 19 7.39 8.35 5.42
CA PHE A 19 6.29 7.42 5.58
C PHE A 19 6.41 6.23 4.62
N TYR A 20 6.60 6.47 3.32
CA TYR A 20 6.77 5.41 2.32
C TYR A 20 7.93 4.47 2.68
N CYS A 21 9.09 5.02 3.06
CA CYS A 21 10.24 4.23 3.48
C CYS A 21 10.03 3.45 4.80
N SER A 22 9.07 3.86 5.64
CA SER A 22 8.74 3.14 6.87
C SER A 22 7.83 1.92 6.64
N LEU A 23 7.20 1.82 5.46
CA LEU A 23 6.39 0.67 5.07
C LEU A 23 7.28 -0.55 4.83
N ASN A 24 6.73 -1.75 5.06
CA ASN A 24 7.43 -2.98 4.69
C ASN A 24 7.49 -3.15 3.15
N MET A 25 8.38 -4.04 2.68
CA MET A 25 8.64 -4.21 1.25
C MET A 25 7.40 -4.66 0.46
N GLN A 26 6.60 -5.58 1.01
CA GLN A 26 5.37 -6.04 0.36
C GLN A 26 4.36 -4.91 0.15
N MET A 27 4.23 -4.00 1.12
CA MET A 27 3.37 -2.82 1.00
C MET A 27 3.92 -1.83 -0.03
N GLN A 28 5.24 -1.63 -0.08
CA GLN A 28 5.87 -0.76 -1.07
C GLN A 28 5.67 -1.28 -2.50
N GLU A 29 5.82 -2.59 -2.71
CA GLU A 29 5.58 -3.26 -3.99
C GLU A 29 4.11 -3.14 -4.42
N ARG A 30 3.17 -3.47 -3.52
CA ARG A 30 1.73 -3.32 -3.80
C ARG A 30 1.33 -1.88 -4.10
N LEU A 31 1.92 -0.91 -3.41
CA LEU A 31 1.68 0.51 -3.66
C LEU A 31 2.22 0.94 -5.02
N ALA A 32 3.36 0.38 -5.45
CA ALA A 32 3.90 0.61 -6.78
C ALA A 32 3.04 -0.05 -7.87
N GLU A 33 2.51 -1.25 -7.63
CA GLU A 33 1.59 -1.97 -8.53
C GLU A 33 0.20 -1.33 -8.61
N TRP A 34 -0.25 -0.66 -7.54
CA TRP A 34 -1.57 -0.04 -7.48
C TRP A 34 -1.78 0.97 -8.62
N GLY A 35 -0.70 1.56 -9.15
CA GLY A 35 -0.72 2.38 -10.37
C GLY A 35 -1.56 3.65 -10.28
N GLY A 36 -2.13 3.94 -9.10
CA GLY A 36 -2.95 5.11 -8.83
C GLY A 36 -2.09 6.36 -8.65
N SER A 37 -2.56 7.48 -9.18
CA SER A 37 -1.94 8.77 -8.94
C SER A 37 -2.18 9.19 -7.49
N ILE A 38 -1.11 9.23 -6.70
CA ILE A 38 -1.14 9.69 -5.30
C ILE A 38 -0.58 11.10 -5.27
N HIS A 39 -1.45 12.07 -4.98
CA HIS A 39 -1.14 13.49 -5.13
C HIS A 39 -0.85 14.19 -3.80
N ASN A 40 -1.08 13.53 -2.66
CA ASN A 40 -0.82 14.09 -1.33
C ASN A 40 -0.62 12.99 -0.27
N ALA A 41 -0.22 13.41 0.93
CA ALA A 41 0.02 12.51 2.04
C ALA A 41 -1.25 11.75 2.47
N GLU A 42 -2.42 12.39 2.46
CA GLU A 42 -3.67 11.78 2.90
C GLU A 42 -4.10 10.63 1.98
N GLU A 43 -4.00 10.84 0.67
CA GLU A 43 -4.21 9.80 -0.34
C GLU A 43 -3.22 8.65 -0.18
N LEU A 44 -1.95 8.95 0.11
CA LEU A 44 -0.93 7.93 0.40
C LEU A 44 -1.32 7.08 1.62
N HIS A 45 -1.81 7.71 2.68
CA HIS A 45 -2.28 7.00 3.87
C HIS A 45 -3.48 6.10 3.56
N ARG A 46 -4.50 6.63 2.85
CA ARG A 46 -5.68 5.85 2.47
C ARG A 46 -5.35 4.66 1.57
N ALA A 47 -4.41 4.84 0.63
CA ALA A 47 -3.91 3.79 -0.24
C ALA A 47 -3.30 2.64 0.55
N VAL A 48 -2.42 2.98 1.50
CA VAL A 48 -1.74 2.03 2.37
C VAL A 48 -2.75 1.29 3.24
N GLU A 49 -3.77 1.96 3.77
CA GLU A 49 -4.85 1.31 4.53
C GLU A 49 -5.64 0.31 3.68
N GLN A 50 -5.99 0.66 2.44
CA GLN A 50 -6.69 -0.25 1.54
C GLN A 50 -5.87 -1.50 1.20
N ILE A 51 -4.58 -1.33 0.92
CA ILE A 51 -3.65 -2.44 0.68
C ILE A 51 -3.52 -3.31 1.93
N ALA A 52 -3.42 -2.70 3.12
CA ALA A 52 -3.35 -3.45 4.37
C ALA A 52 -4.60 -4.32 4.60
N VAL A 53 -5.79 -3.79 4.29
CA VAL A 53 -7.05 -4.53 4.36
C VAL A 53 -7.07 -5.67 3.33
N GLN A 54 -6.64 -5.43 2.09
CA GLN A 54 -6.55 -6.47 1.07
C GLN A 54 -5.61 -7.60 1.48
N LEU A 55 -4.39 -7.28 1.93
CA LEU A 55 -3.42 -8.27 2.41
C LEU A 55 -3.95 -9.09 3.59
N ARG A 56 -4.67 -8.44 4.52
CA ARG A 56 -5.33 -9.14 5.63
C ARG A 56 -6.42 -10.09 5.14
N ASN A 57 -7.19 -9.68 4.14
CA ASN A 57 -8.26 -10.52 3.57
C ASN A 57 -7.69 -11.69 2.77
N GLU A 58 -6.63 -11.48 1.98
CA GLU A 58 -5.89 -12.53 1.29
C GLU A 58 -5.38 -13.57 2.29
N LYS A 59 -4.70 -13.11 3.35
CA LYS A 59 -4.25 -13.99 4.42
C LYS A 59 -5.42 -14.75 5.07
N ASN A 60 -6.52 -14.08 5.41
CA ASN A 60 -7.67 -14.79 5.99
C ASN A 60 -8.28 -15.82 5.03
N ALA A 61 -8.29 -15.56 3.73
CA ALA A 61 -8.76 -16.50 2.72
C ALA A 61 -7.84 -17.72 2.61
N GLU A 62 -6.52 -17.52 2.58
CA GLU A 62 -5.52 -18.61 2.57
C GLU A 62 -5.65 -19.53 3.80
N TRP A 63 -5.87 -18.94 4.98
CA TRP A 63 -6.10 -19.70 6.20
C TRP A 63 -7.44 -20.46 6.17
N GLY A 64 -8.48 -19.86 5.59
CA GLY A 64 -9.78 -20.52 5.38
C GLY A 64 -9.68 -21.71 4.44
N GLU A 65 -8.97 -21.60 3.32
CA GLU A 65 -8.77 -22.69 2.36
C GLU A 65 -7.94 -23.85 2.93
N GLN A 66 -6.96 -23.58 3.79
CA GLN A 66 -6.19 -24.64 4.46
C GLN A 66 -7.02 -25.47 5.45
N ILE A 67 -8.05 -24.89 6.07
CA ILE A 67 -8.93 -25.60 7.02
C ILE A 67 -9.93 -26.50 6.29
N ILE A 68 -10.32 -26.15 5.06
CA ILE A 68 -11.40 -26.82 4.32
C ILE A 68 -10.89 -27.97 3.44
N ARG A 69 -9.57 -28.09 3.18
CA ARG A 69 -9.01 -29.23 2.43
C ARG A 69 -9.04 -30.51 3.29
N PRO A 70 -9.90 -31.51 3.00
CA PRO A 70 -9.77 -32.81 3.64
C PRO A 70 -8.54 -33.52 3.07
N LEU A 71 -7.74 -34.11 3.95
CA LEU A 71 -6.65 -35.04 3.62
C LEU A 71 -7.13 -36.21 2.77
#